data_AF-A0A8T3MG65-F1
#
_entry.id   AF-A0A8T3MG65-F1
#
_cell.length_a   1.000
_cell.length_b   1.000
_cell.length_c   1.000
_cell.angle_alpha   90.00
_cell.angle_beta   90.00
_cell.angle_gamma   90.00
#
_symmetry.space_group_name_H-M   'P 1'
#
loop_
_entity.id
_entity.type
_entity.pdbx_description
1 polymer ?
#
loop_
_entity_poly.entity_id
_entity_poly.type
_entity_poly.pdbx_seq_one_letter_code
_entity_poly.pdbx_strand_id
1 'polypeptide(L)'
;MIGRPPLAPPPDDQLDDETLEVSDDADAQTSRSLAPDLSGLPIAGVTRRRVGFLAGALISAWILIVFARQVGEATAATAKVDDLRSSNAALVGQVAALEREYQLIQRQEWIVQQARGYRLGKRGEIPFGLGAAPPLPADAPGSAAVRLGAATDDPTPVESWLSLLFGPSR
;
A
#
# COMPACT_ATOMS: atom_id res chain seq x y z
N MET A 1 16.72 -23.93 14.95
CA MET A 1 15.27 -24.17 15.08
C MET A 1 14.84 -23.67 16.45
N ILE A 2 14.32 -22.44 16.53
CA ILE A 2 13.89 -21.82 17.78
C ILE A 2 12.36 -21.90 17.80
N GLY A 3 11.84 -22.77 18.66
CA GLY A 3 10.40 -22.99 18.82
C GLY A 3 9.73 -21.76 19.41
N ARG A 4 8.69 -21.28 18.73
CA ARG A 4 7.80 -20.23 19.23
C ARG A 4 6.92 -20.86 20.33
N PRO A 5 6.84 -20.29 21.55
CA PRO A 5 5.91 -20.79 22.54
C PRO A 5 4.45 -20.60 22.07
N PRO A 6 3.52 -21.50 22.45
CA PRO A 6 2.11 -21.37 22.08
C PRO A 6 1.51 -20.10 22.70
N LEU A 7 0.77 -19.37 21.87
CA LEU A 7 0.01 -18.18 22.26
C LEU A 7 -1.01 -18.59 23.34
N ALA A 8 -0.92 -18.00 24.53
CA ALA A 8 -1.94 -18.18 25.56
C ALA A 8 -3.30 -17.72 25.00
N PRO A 9 -4.40 -18.45 25.25
CA PRO A 9 -5.73 -17.95 24.91
C PRO A 9 -5.98 -16.64 25.68
N PRO A 10 -6.72 -15.68 25.11
CA PRO A 10 -7.16 -14.51 25.86
C PRO A 10 -7.93 -14.98 27.10
N PRO A 11 -7.83 -14.28 28.24
CA PRO A 11 -8.74 -14.54 29.35
C PRO A 11 -10.16 -14.36 28.83
N ASP A 12 -10.99 -15.38 29.04
CA ASP A 12 -12.43 -15.25 28.89
C ASP A 12 -12.85 -14.09 29.79
N ASP A 13 -13.26 -12.98 29.17
CA ASP A 13 -14.10 -11.97 29.81
C ASP A 13 -15.35 -12.73 30.26
N GLN A 14 -15.30 -13.26 31.47
CA GLN A 14 -16.48 -13.68 32.20
C GLN A 14 -17.34 -12.43 32.28
N LEU A 15 -18.34 -12.42 31.40
CA LEU A 15 -19.53 -11.62 31.50
C LEU A 15 -19.95 -11.71 32.96
N ASP A 16 -19.77 -10.62 33.69
CA ASP A 16 -20.43 -10.40 34.95
C ASP A 16 -21.92 -10.62 34.68
N ASP A 17 -22.40 -11.80 35.06
CA ASP A 17 -23.82 -12.08 35.28
C ASP A 17 -24.20 -11.31 36.55
N GLU A 18 -24.16 -9.98 36.43
CA GLU A 18 -24.87 -9.08 37.31
C GLU A 18 -26.34 -9.26 36.89
N THR A 19 -26.92 -10.32 37.44
CA THR A 19 -28.34 -10.52 37.55
C THR A 19 -28.87 -9.28 38.26
N LEU A 20 -29.25 -8.26 37.48
CA LEU A 20 -30.07 -7.16 37.95
C LEU A 20 -31.41 -7.78 38.33
N GLU A 21 -31.49 -8.28 39.56
CA GLU A 21 -32.73 -8.37 40.30
C GLU A 21 -33.33 -6.96 40.32
N VAL A 22 -34.17 -6.69 39.33
CA VAL A 22 -35.13 -5.60 39.35
C VAL A 22 -36.06 -5.93 40.51
N SER A 23 -35.66 -5.48 41.70
CA SER A 23 -36.52 -5.43 42.87
C SER A 23 -37.67 -4.48 42.55
N ASP A 24 -38.81 -5.10 42.25
CA ASP A 24 -40.08 -4.51 41.80
C ASP A 24 -40.84 -3.86 42.96
N ASP A 25 -40.17 -3.07 43.81
CA ASP A 25 -40.77 -2.53 45.04
C ASP A 25 -40.12 -1.22 45.50
N ALA A 26 -40.13 -0.20 44.64
CA ALA A 26 -40.02 1.21 45.08
C ALA A 26 -40.37 2.19 43.96
N ASP A 27 -41.58 2.14 43.38
CA ASP A 27 -42.17 3.31 42.70
C ASP A 27 -43.67 3.15 42.40
N ALA A 28 -44.44 2.64 43.37
CA ALA A 28 -45.90 2.71 43.32
C ALA A 28 -46.46 4.14 43.50
N GLN A 29 -45.60 5.17 43.61
CA GLN A 29 -46.03 6.54 43.90
C GLN A 29 -45.06 7.58 43.28
N THR A 30 -45.03 7.75 41.96
CA THR A 30 -44.85 9.05 41.27
C THR A 30 -44.89 8.83 39.76
N SER A 31 -46.07 8.59 39.22
CA SER A 31 -46.41 8.86 37.81
C SER A 31 -47.93 8.83 37.64
N ARG A 32 -48.65 9.61 38.45
CA ARG A 32 -49.91 10.16 37.94
C ARG A 32 -49.50 10.98 36.72
N SER A 33 -49.86 10.51 35.54
CA SER A 33 -49.79 11.31 34.32
C SER A 33 -50.49 12.65 34.58
N LEU A 34 -49.73 13.66 34.99
CA LEU A 34 -50.05 15.03 34.65
C LEU A 34 -49.84 15.08 33.14
N ALA A 35 -50.93 14.89 32.40
CA ALA A 35 -50.99 15.42 31.05
C ALA A 35 -50.49 16.87 31.13
N PRO A 36 -49.46 17.27 30.37
CA PRO A 36 -49.02 18.65 30.36
C PRO A 36 -50.23 19.52 30.04
N ASP A 37 -50.60 20.41 30.96
CA ASP A 37 -51.74 21.29 30.80
C ASP A 37 -51.39 22.38 29.78
N LEU A 38 -51.73 22.11 28.53
CA LEU A 38 -51.51 23.00 27.39
C LEU A 38 -52.61 24.06 27.25
N SER A 39 -53.49 24.21 28.24
CA SER A 39 -54.61 25.17 28.21
C SER A 39 -54.20 26.62 28.51
N GLY A 40 -52.96 26.85 28.98
CA GLY A 40 -52.45 28.18 29.34
C GLY A 40 -51.59 28.89 28.27
N LEU A 41 -51.28 28.25 27.14
CA LEU A 41 -50.48 28.87 26.07
C LEU A 41 -51.41 29.52 25.04
N PRO A 42 -51.38 30.86 24.86
CA PRO A 42 -52.15 31.56 23.84
C PRO A 42 -51.49 31.34 22.47
N ILE A 43 -51.46 30.10 21.99
CA ILE A 43 -51.10 29.74 20.62
C ILE A 43 -52.39 29.26 19.95
N ALA A 44 -53.03 30.21 19.28
CA ALA A 44 -54.20 30.00 18.46
C ALA A 44 -54.04 28.79 17.51
N GLY A 45 -54.99 27.85 17.55
CA GLY A 45 -55.38 27.05 16.39
C GLY A 45 -54.58 25.77 16.06
N VAL A 46 -53.87 25.15 17.01
CA VAL A 46 -53.27 23.83 16.76
C VAL A 46 -54.22 22.73 17.27
N THR A 47 -55.04 22.18 16.36
CA THR A 47 -55.88 21.01 16.66
C THR A 47 -55.01 19.83 17.10
N ARG A 48 -55.47 18.99 18.04
CA ARG A 48 -54.77 17.74 18.47
C ARG A 48 -54.19 16.93 17.30
N ARG A 49 -54.88 16.97 16.15
CA ARG A 49 -54.47 16.34 14.89
C ARG A 49 -53.14 16.89 14.35
N ARG A 50 -52.91 18.20 14.41
CA ARG A 50 -51.67 18.86 13.97
C ARG A 50 -50.48 18.53 14.88
N VAL A 51 -50.71 18.42 16.19
CA VAL A 51 -49.67 17.99 17.14
C VAL A 51 -49.20 16.56 16.83
N GLY A 52 -50.13 15.65 16.51
CA GLY A 52 -49.80 14.29 16.09
C GLY A 52 -48.96 14.25 14.80
N PHE A 53 -49.29 15.11 13.82
CA PHE A 53 -48.48 15.24 12.60
C PHE A 53 -47.07 15.77 12.88
N LEU A 54 -46.92 16.76 13.75
CA LEU A 54 -45.61 17.30 14.13
C LEU A 54 -44.76 16.27 14.87
N ALA A 55 -45.35 15.54 15.82
CA ALA A 55 -44.68 14.48 16.55
C ALA A 55 -44.25 13.33 15.60
N GLY A 56 -45.13 12.92 14.68
CA GLY A 56 -44.81 11.93 13.66
C GLY A 56 -43.67 12.39 12.75
N ALA A 57 -43.71 13.63 12.26
CA ALA A 57 -42.65 14.19 11.44
C ALA A 57 -41.30 14.25 12.17
N LEU A 58 -41.31 14.61 13.46
CA LEU A 58 -40.12 14.62 14.30
C LEU A 58 -39.52 13.21 14.45
N ILE A 59 -40.36 12.21 14.73
CA ILE A 59 -39.94 10.81 14.85
C ILE A 59 -39.39 10.30 13.51
N SER A 60 -40.06 10.56 12.39
CA SER A 60 -39.58 10.17 11.06
C SER A 60 -38.24 10.83 10.73
N ALA A 61 -38.08 12.12 11.03
CA ALA A 61 -36.82 12.82 10.85
C ALA A 61 -35.71 12.22 11.74
N TRP A 62 -36.03 11.88 12.99
CA TRP A 62 -35.08 11.23 13.90
C TRP A 62 -34.64 9.85 13.40
N ILE A 63 -35.59 9.02 12.95
CA ILE A 63 -35.31 7.71 12.35
C ILE A 63 -34.38 7.86 11.14
N LEU A 64 -34.67 8.80 10.23
CA LEU A 64 -33.80 9.08 9.07
C LEU A 64 -32.37 9.43 9.48
N ILE A 65 -32.20 10.26 10.52
CA ILE A 65 -30.88 10.64 11.05
C ILE A 65 -30.14 9.40 11.59
N VAL A 66 -30.81 8.55 12.39
CA VAL A 66 -30.21 7.34 12.95
C VAL A 66 -29.83 6.35 11.85
N PHE A 67 -30.70 6.12 10.87
CA PHE A 67 -30.41 5.24 9.73
C PHE A 67 -29.24 5.76 8.91
N ALA A 68 -29.16 7.06 8.62
CA ALA A 68 -28.04 7.65 7.92
C ALA A 68 -26.71 7.41 8.66
N ARG A 69 -26.73 7.53 10.00
CA ARG A 69 -25.56 7.23 10.84
C ARG A 69 -25.17 5.75 10.81
N GLN A 70 -26.13 4.85 10.97
CA GLN A 70 -25.88 3.40 10.97
C GLN A 70 -25.36 2.90 9.61
N VAL A 71 -25.90 3.40 8.51
CA VAL A 71 -25.41 3.05 7.15
C VAL A 71 -23.98 3.57 6.93
N GLY A 72 -23.67 4.76 7.45
CA GLY A 72 -22.31 5.30 7.42
C GLY A 72 -21.31 4.47 8.23
N GLU A 73 -21.68 4.07 9.44
CA GLU A 73 -20.84 3.21 10.31
C GLU A 73 -20.64 1.80 9.71
N ALA A 74 -21.70 1.21 9.15
CA ALA A 74 -21.62 -0.10 8.48
C ALA A 74 -20.71 -0.05 7.24
N THR A 75 -20.84 0.99 6.41
CA THR A 75 -20.00 1.18 5.22
C THR A 75 -18.53 1.41 5.60
N ALA A 76 -18.28 2.21 6.65
CA ALA A 76 -16.92 2.45 7.14
C ALA A 76 -16.28 1.17 7.71
N ALA A 77 -17.05 0.34 8.41
CA ALA A 77 -16.57 -0.94 8.93
C ALA A 77 -16.20 -1.91 7.80
N THR A 78 -17.04 -2.04 6.78
CA THR A 78 -16.75 -2.89 5.60
C THR A 78 -15.54 -2.38 4.83
N ALA A 79 -15.46 -1.07 4.56
CA ALA A 79 -14.34 -0.47 3.85
C ALA A 79 -13.00 -0.73 4.58
N LYS A 80 -12.99 -0.65 5.92
CA LYS A 80 -11.80 -0.95 6.73
C LYS A 80 -11.39 -2.43 6.64
N VAL A 81 -12.35 -3.35 6.60
CA VAL A 81 -12.06 -4.79 6.44
C VAL A 81 -11.46 -5.08 5.07
N ASP A 82 -12.00 -4.48 4.01
CA ASP A 82 -11.49 -4.67 2.65
C ASP A 82 -10.10 -4.03 2.47
N ASP A 83 -9.87 -2.86 3.05
CA ASP A 83 -8.54 -2.23 3.10
C ASP A 83 -7.51 -3.14 3.79
N LEU A 84 -7.83 -3.69 4.96
CA LEU A 84 -6.96 -4.61 5.69
C LEU A 84 -6.69 -5.90 4.90
N ARG A 85 -7.69 -6.45 4.20
CA ARG A 85 -7.52 -7.63 3.33
C ARG A 85 -6.59 -7.33 2.16
N SER A 86 -6.78 -6.19 1.49
CA SER A 86 -5.94 -5.77 0.37
C SER A 86 -4.48 -5.56 0.81
N SER A 87 -4.29 -4.91 1.95
CA SER A 87 -2.98 -4.69 2.56
C SER A 87 -2.30 -6.00 2.96
N ASN A 88 -3.04 -6.94 3.53
CA ASN A 88 -2.50 -8.25 3.89
C ASN A 88 -2.07 -9.05 2.65
N ALA A 89 -2.88 -9.04 1.59
CA ALA A 89 -2.53 -9.69 0.32
C ALA A 89 -1.24 -9.10 -0.29
N ALA A 90 -1.08 -7.78 -0.22
CA ALA A 90 0.14 -7.11 -0.67
C ALA A 90 1.37 -7.52 0.17
N LEU A 91 1.23 -7.59 1.50
CA LEU A 91 2.30 -8.02 2.39
C LEU A 91 2.72 -9.48 2.13
N VAL A 92 1.76 -10.38 1.92
CA VAL A 92 2.05 -11.78 1.58
C VAL A 92 2.84 -11.88 0.27
N GLY A 93 2.47 -11.08 -0.73
CA GLY A 93 3.21 -10.99 -1.99
C GLY A 93 4.66 -10.53 -1.81
N GLN A 94 4.88 -9.51 -0.97
CA GLN A 94 6.21 -9.00 -0.64
C GLN A 94 7.06 -10.06 0.10
N VAL A 95 6.49 -10.71 1.11
CA VAL A 95 7.19 -11.77 1.86
C VAL A 95 7.57 -12.92 0.93
N ALA A 96 6.68 -13.34 0.04
CA ALA A 96 6.98 -14.40 -0.93
C ALA A 96 8.06 -14.00 -1.96
N ALA A 97 8.14 -12.72 -2.32
CA ALA A 97 9.23 -12.20 -3.17
C ALA A 97 10.56 -12.19 -2.41
N LEU A 98 10.59 -11.63 -1.20
CA LEU A 98 11.79 -11.58 -0.35
C LEU A 98 12.32 -12.97 -0.03
N GLU A 99 11.43 -13.93 0.27
CA GLU A 99 11.83 -15.31 0.54
C GLU A 99 12.54 -15.92 -0.68
N ARG A 100 12.02 -15.69 -1.90
CA ARG A 100 12.67 -16.17 -3.13
C ARG A 100 14.04 -15.55 -3.35
N GLU A 101 14.19 -14.26 -3.07
CA GLU A 101 15.48 -13.56 -3.16
C GLU A 101 16.46 -14.06 -2.10
N TYR A 102 16.00 -14.25 -0.87
CA TYR A 102 16.79 -14.80 0.21
C TYR A 102 17.31 -16.20 -0.13
N GLN A 103 16.43 -17.08 -0.62
CA GLN A 103 16.82 -18.41 -1.10
C GLN A 103 17.86 -18.31 -2.23
N LEU A 104 17.74 -17.34 -3.14
CA LEU A 104 18.69 -17.12 -4.22
C LEU A 104 20.08 -16.69 -3.71
N ILE A 105 20.13 -15.83 -2.69
CA ILE A 105 21.37 -15.32 -2.09
C ILE A 105 22.03 -16.38 -1.19
N GLN A 106 21.23 -17.16 -0.47
CA GLN A 106 21.73 -18.23 0.41
C GLN A 106 22.39 -19.38 -0.38
N ARG A 107 22.12 -19.49 -1.68
CA ARG A 107 22.76 -20.49 -2.54
C ARG A 107 24.29 -20.38 -2.47
N GLN A 108 24.93 -21.54 -2.25
CA GLN A 108 26.37 -21.67 -2.11
C GLN A 108 27.12 -21.10 -3.32
N GLU A 109 26.53 -21.16 -4.51
CA GLU A 109 27.10 -20.62 -5.75
C GLU A 109 27.27 -19.10 -5.69
N TRP A 110 26.30 -18.39 -5.09
CA TRP A 110 26.38 -16.94 -4.89
C TRP A 110 27.47 -16.58 -3.88
N ILE A 111 27.57 -17.33 -2.77
CA ILE A 111 28.61 -17.14 -1.75
C ILE A 111 29.99 -17.35 -2.37
N VAL A 112 30.18 -18.41 -3.17
CA VAL A 112 31.44 -18.67 -3.88
C VAL A 112 31.74 -17.56 -4.89
N GLN A 113 30.73 -17.05 -5.60
CA GLN A 113 30.90 -15.93 -6.52
C GLN A 113 31.35 -14.65 -5.80
N GLN A 114 30.73 -14.29 -4.67
CA GLN A 114 31.14 -13.15 -3.86
C GLN A 114 32.53 -13.34 -3.26
N ALA A 115 32.84 -14.54 -2.76
CA ALA A 115 34.16 -14.90 -2.23
C ALA A 115 35.27 -14.71 -3.27
N ARG A 116 35.02 -15.00 -4.56
CA ARG A 116 35.98 -14.72 -5.66
C ARG A 116 36.30 -13.24 -5.80
N GLY A 117 35.34 -12.33 -5.56
CA GLY A 117 35.59 -10.89 -5.53
C GLY A 117 36.59 -10.47 -4.44
N TYR A 118 36.62 -11.20 -3.33
CA TYR A 118 37.59 -11.04 -2.23
C TYR A 118 38.84 -11.93 -2.37
N ARG A 119 39.06 -12.56 -3.53
CA ARG A 119 40.15 -13.52 -3.78
C ARG A 119 40.12 -14.78 -2.89
N LEU A 120 38.98 -15.10 -2.29
CA LEU A 120 38.73 -16.31 -1.49
C LEU A 120 38.08 -17.42 -2.35
N GLY A 121 38.66 -17.67 -3.53
CA GLY A 121 38.19 -18.70 -4.48
C GLY A 121 38.64 -20.12 -4.12
N LYS A 122 38.35 -21.08 -5.00
CA LYS A 122 38.84 -22.46 -4.85
C LYS A 122 40.36 -22.51 -4.99
N ARG A 123 41.00 -23.51 -4.37
CA ARG A 123 42.44 -23.73 -4.50
C ARG A 123 42.81 -23.95 -5.97
N GLY A 124 43.67 -23.09 -6.52
CA GLY A 124 44.09 -23.14 -7.94
C GLY A 124 43.18 -22.36 -8.91
N GLU A 125 42.18 -21.64 -8.41
CA GLU A 125 41.33 -20.79 -9.24
C GLU A 125 42.07 -19.50 -9.68
N ILE A 126 42.07 -19.21 -10.98
CA ILE A 126 42.65 -17.98 -11.54
C ILE A 126 41.58 -16.88 -11.49
N PRO A 127 41.81 -15.76 -10.80
CA PRO A 127 40.85 -14.67 -10.74
C PRO A 127 40.66 -14.05 -12.14
N PHE A 128 39.40 -13.88 -12.56
CA PHE A 128 39.07 -13.09 -13.74
C PHE A 128 39.38 -11.62 -13.44
N GLY A 129 40.57 -11.17 -13.82
CA GLY A 129 40.95 -9.77 -13.84
C GLY A 129 40.99 -9.28 -15.28
N LEU A 130 40.44 -8.09 -15.53
CA LEU A 130 40.69 -7.37 -16.78
C LEU A 130 42.13 -6.82 -16.69
N GLY A 131 43.09 -7.60 -17.16
CA GLY A 131 44.39 -7.04 -17.52
C GLY A 131 44.22 -6.04 -18.67
N ALA A 132 45.18 -5.12 -18.83
CA ALA A 132 45.20 -4.25 -20.00
C ALA A 132 45.19 -5.14 -21.26
N ALA A 133 44.10 -5.10 -22.02
CA ALA A 133 44.02 -5.80 -23.28
C ALA A 133 45.05 -5.19 -24.25
N PRO A 134 45.74 -6.01 -25.06
CA PRO A 134 46.52 -5.48 -26.17
C PRO A 134 45.65 -4.56 -27.04
N PRO A 135 46.20 -3.43 -27.54
CA PRO A 135 45.43 -2.55 -28.40
C PRO A 135 44.94 -3.32 -29.63
N LEU A 136 43.66 -3.13 -29.99
CA LEU A 136 43.11 -3.70 -31.20
C LEU A 136 43.84 -3.13 -32.44
N PRO A 137 44.06 -3.95 -33.48
CA PRO A 137 44.47 -3.46 -34.79
C PRO A 137 43.55 -2.34 -35.28
N ALA A 138 44.09 -1.37 -36.02
CA ALA A 138 43.33 -0.19 -36.44
C ALA A 138 42.12 -0.54 -37.32
N ASP A 139 42.20 -1.62 -38.10
CA ASP A 139 41.17 -2.14 -39.00
C ASP A 139 40.18 -3.11 -38.32
N ALA A 140 40.40 -3.47 -37.06
CA ALA A 140 39.51 -4.39 -36.36
C ALA A 140 38.19 -3.69 -35.96
N PRO A 141 37.04 -4.38 -36.06
CA PRO A 141 35.78 -3.84 -35.56
C PRO A 141 35.87 -3.56 -34.06
N GLY A 142 35.50 -2.33 -33.66
CA GLY A 142 35.61 -1.87 -32.27
C GLY A 142 36.98 -1.29 -31.88
N SER A 143 37.93 -1.20 -32.83
CA SER A 143 39.18 -0.47 -32.64
C SER A 143 38.91 1.01 -32.36
N ALA A 144 39.87 1.70 -31.72
CA ALA A 144 39.76 3.14 -31.50
C ALA A 144 39.67 3.95 -32.81
N ALA A 145 40.23 3.44 -33.91
CA ALA A 145 40.22 4.09 -35.21
C ALA A 145 38.87 3.97 -35.95
N VAL A 146 38.06 2.95 -35.63
CA VAL A 146 36.74 2.70 -36.27
C VAL A 146 35.58 3.19 -35.38
N ARG A 147 35.86 3.83 -34.23
CA ARG A 147 34.82 4.40 -33.37
C ARG A 147 34.14 5.60 -34.02
N LEU A 148 32.84 5.71 -33.84
CA LEU A 148 32.07 6.92 -34.18
C LEU A 148 32.70 8.12 -33.45
N GLY A 149 33.23 9.08 -34.23
CA GLY A 149 33.95 10.24 -33.70
C GLY A 149 35.49 10.11 -33.71
N ALA A 150 36.06 9.01 -34.21
CA ALA A 150 37.47 8.96 -34.55
C ALA A 150 37.76 10.01 -35.64
N ALA A 151 38.79 10.83 -35.44
CA ALA A 151 39.21 11.80 -36.43
C ALA A 151 39.74 11.04 -37.65
N THR A 152 38.93 10.94 -38.69
CA THR A 152 39.38 10.56 -40.02
C THR A 152 39.84 11.83 -40.73
N ASP A 153 41.02 11.79 -41.34
CA ASP A 153 41.47 12.80 -42.31
C ASP A 153 40.68 12.64 -43.63
N ASP A 154 39.36 12.56 -43.52
CA ASP A 154 38.50 12.53 -44.70
C ASP A 154 38.45 13.94 -45.29
N PRO A 155 38.61 14.08 -46.62
CA PRO A 155 38.51 15.38 -47.27
C PRO A 155 37.15 15.99 -46.94
N THR A 156 37.15 17.30 -46.65
CA THR A 156 35.89 18.00 -46.39
C THR A 156 34.93 17.79 -47.56
N PRO A 157 33.60 17.82 -47.33
CA PRO A 157 32.65 17.73 -48.44
C PRO A 157 32.96 18.75 -49.55
N VAL A 158 33.41 19.95 -49.17
CA VAL A 158 33.81 21.01 -50.11
C VAL A 158 35.06 20.62 -50.90
N GLU A 159 36.12 20.08 -50.26
CA GLU A 159 37.30 19.54 -50.96
C GLU A 159 36.91 18.48 -51.99
N SER A 160 35.99 17.59 -51.60
CA SER A 160 35.50 16.52 -52.47
C SER A 160 34.77 17.08 -53.69
N TRP A 161 33.91 18.08 -53.51
CA TRP A 161 33.22 18.77 -54.60
C TRP A 161 34.17 19.56 -55.50
N LEU A 162 35.14 20.27 -54.92
CA LEU A 162 36.14 21.01 -55.68
C LEU A 162 37.02 20.08 -56.52
N SER A 163 37.46 18.96 -55.95
CA SER A 163 38.22 17.93 -56.68
C SER A 163 37.40 17.33 -57.83
N LEU A 164 36.10 17.15 -57.65
CA LEU A 164 35.21 16.61 -58.68
C LEU A 164 34.98 17.59 -59.83
N LEU A 165 34.85 18.89 -59.51
CA LEU A 165 34.59 19.95 -60.50
C LEU A 165 35.85 20.48 -61.19
N PHE A 166 36.98 20.50 -60.49
CA PHE A 166 38.21 21.15 -60.94
C PHE A 166 39.43 20.22 -61.02
N GLY A 167 39.29 18.95 -60.63
CA GLY A 167 40.38 17.99 -60.51
C GLY A 167 41.12 18.11 -59.17
N PRO A 168 41.89 17.07 -58.78
CA PRO A 168 42.60 17.05 -57.50
C PRO A 168 43.62 18.19 -57.41
N SER A 169 43.49 19.01 -56.38
CA SER A 169 44.47 20.04 -56.01
C SER A 169 45.78 19.36 -55.62
N ARG A 170 46.79 19.50 -56.48
CA ARG A 170 48.17 19.04 -56.21
C ARG A 170 48.85 19.92 -55.18
#